data_AF-A0A2K3TJR1-F1
#
_entry.id   AF-A0A2K3TJR1-F1
#
_cell.length_a   1.000
_cell.length_b   1.000
_cell.length_c   1.000
_cell.angle_alpha   90.00
_cell.angle_beta   90.00
_cell.angle_gamma   90.00
#
_symmetry.space_group_name_H-M   'P 1'
#
loop_
_entity.id
_entity.type
_entity.pdbx_description
1 polymer ?
#
loop_
_entity_poly.entity_id
_entity_poly.type
_entity_poly.pdbx_seq_one_letter_code
_entity_poly.pdbx_strand_id
1 'polypeptide(L)'
;MGKSGAGKSSLCNAIFQSRVCATHPLNGCTRQAHRLTFQPGERRMTLVDLPGTGETPQHDQEYRALYSQLLPELDLIIWILRADERAYAADIAMHQFLLNEGA
;
A
#
# COMPACT_ATOMS: atom_id res chain seq x y z
N MET A 1 0.03 1.31 2.01
CA MET A 1 1.46 1.07 1.69
C MET A 1 2.25 0.73 2.96
N GLY A 2 3.44 0.16 2.81
CA GLY A 2 4.32 -0.22 3.93
C GLY A 2 5.13 -1.48 3.60
N LYS A 3 6.24 -1.70 4.31
CA LYS A 3 7.18 -2.81 4.07
C LYS A 3 6.48 -4.19 4.05
N SER A 4 7.04 -5.15 3.32
CA SER A 4 6.56 -6.53 3.32
C SER A 4 6.54 -7.10 4.75
N GLY A 5 5.46 -7.77 5.14
CA GLY A 5 5.26 -8.26 6.51
C GLY A 5 4.80 -7.23 7.56
N ALA A 6 4.51 -5.97 7.19
CA ALA A 6 4.03 -4.93 8.12
C ALA A 6 2.57 -5.08 8.60
N GLY A 7 1.84 -6.12 8.17
CA GLY A 7 0.45 -6.34 8.61
C GLY A 7 -0.65 -5.64 7.79
N LYS A 8 -0.34 -5.17 6.58
CA LYS A 8 -1.31 -4.55 5.64
C LYS A 8 -2.57 -5.40 5.42
N SER A 9 -2.39 -6.69 5.16
CA SER A 9 -3.49 -7.65 4.94
C SER A 9 -4.34 -7.84 6.19
N SER A 10 -3.74 -7.81 7.38
CA SER A 10 -4.44 -7.94 8.65
C SER A 10 -5.27 -6.68 8.95
N LEU A 11 -4.74 -5.49 8.70
CA LEU A 11 -5.48 -4.23 8.85
C LEU A 11 -6.66 -4.16 7.89
N CYS A 12 -6.46 -4.56 6.64
CA CYS A 12 -7.53 -4.69 5.64
C CYS A 12 -8.68 -5.55 6.22
N ASN A 13 -8.40 -6.79 6.61
CA ASN A 13 -9.41 -7.68 7.18
C ASN A 13 -10.14 -7.11 8.42
N ALA A 14 -9.43 -6.37 9.28
CA ALA A 14 -10.02 -5.74 10.45
C ALA A 14 -10.99 -4.59 10.08
N ILE A 15 -10.60 -3.74 9.13
CA ILE A 15 -11.42 -2.61 8.65
C ILE A 15 -12.70 -3.13 7.98
N PHE A 16 -12.62 -4.21 7.21
CA PHE A 16 -13.74 -4.68 6.41
C PHE A 16 -14.71 -5.61 7.16
N GLN A 17 -14.38 -6.05 8.39
CA GLN A 17 -15.17 -6.99 9.22
C GLN A 17 -15.73 -8.22 8.48
N SER A 18 -15.15 -8.54 7.32
CA SER A 18 -15.59 -9.57 6.41
C SER A 18 -14.34 -10.21 5.81
N ARG A 19 -14.38 -11.53 5.59
CA ARG A 19 -13.28 -12.31 5.01
C ARG A 19 -13.12 -12.03 3.51
N VAL A 20 -12.99 -10.76 3.13
CA VAL A 20 -12.81 -10.36 1.72
C VAL A 20 -11.37 -10.67 1.26
N CYS A 21 -10.39 -10.76 2.16
CA CYS A 21 -9.06 -11.30 1.82
C CYS A 21 -9.00 -12.85 1.75
N ALA A 22 -10.12 -13.56 1.55
CA ALA A 22 -10.06 -15.00 1.26
C ALA A 22 -9.56 -15.31 -0.17
N THR A 23 -9.53 -14.33 -1.07
CA THR A 23 -9.07 -14.51 -2.45
C THR A 23 -8.07 -13.43 -2.84
N HIS A 24 -6.93 -13.42 -2.19
CA HIS A 24 -5.63 -13.43 -2.86
C HIS A 24 -4.58 -13.37 -1.77
N PRO A 25 -3.67 -14.37 -1.68
CA PRO A 25 -2.47 -14.17 -0.89
C PRO A 25 -1.82 -12.92 -1.48
N LEU A 26 -1.76 -11.86 -0.67
CA LEU A 26 -0.93 -10.69 -0.92
C LEU A 26 0.51 -11.19 -0.81
N ASN A 27 0.91 -11.93 -1.85
CA ASN A 27 2.25 -12.43 -2.06
C ASN A 27 3.14 -11.20 -2.01
N GLY A 28 4.20 -11.26 -1.22
CA GLY A 28 5.14 -10.14 -1.02
C GLY A 28 5.95 -9.75 -2.26
N CYS A 29 5.37 -9.85 -3.45
CA CYS A 29 5.89 -9.51 -4.78
C CYS A 29 4.76 -8.92 -5.65
N THR A 30 3.97 -8.00 -5.11
CA THR A 30 2.91 -7.31 -5.86
C THR A 30 3.55 -6.24 -6.77
N ARG A 31 4.02 -6.63 -7.96
CA ARG A 31 4.66 -5.72 -8.93
C ARG A 31 3.66 -4.81 -9.68
N GLN A 32 2.36 -5.04 -9.51
CA GLN A 32 1.28 -4.27 -10.12
C GLN A 32 0.31 -3.81 -9.04
N ALA A 33 -0.25 -2.60 -9.17
CA ALA A 33 -1.26 -2.13 -8.23
C ALA A 33 -2.51 -3.03 -8.30
N HIS A 34 -2.91 -3.60 -7.16
CA HIS A 34 -4.13 -4.41 -7.07
C HIS A 34 -5.25 -3.58 -6.46
N ARG A 35 -6.38 -3.48 -7.16
CA ARG A 35 -7.57 -2.78 -6.71
C ARG A 35 -8.60 -3.79 -6.21
N LEU A 36 -8.99 -3.67 -4.94
CA LEU A 36 -10.05 -4.44 -4.32
C LEU A 36 -11.21 -3.49 -4.02
N THR A 37 -12.29 -3.60 -4.76
CA THR A 37 -13.50 -2.80 -4.52
C THR A 37 -14.46 -3.57 -3.63
N PHE A 38 -14.93 -2.93 -2.58
CA PHE A 38 -15.93 -3.45 -1.66
C PHE A 38 -17.09 -2.45 -1.53
N GLN A 39 -18.31 -2.97 -1.36
CA GLN A 39 -19.51 -2.14 -1.27
C GLN A 39 -20.39 -2.57 -0.07
N PRO A 40 -20.13 -2.07 1.14
CA PRO A 40 -20.99 -2.34 2.29
C PRO A 40 -22.25 -1.45 2.20
N GLY A 41 -23.40 -2.07 1.94
CA GLY A 41 -24.67 -1.37 1.76
C GLY A 41 -24.59 -0.42 0.55
N GLU A 42 -24.82 0.88 0.79
CA GLU A 42 -24.79 1.92 -0.25
C GLU A 42 -23.41 2.57 -0.42
N ARG A 43 -22.45 2.30 0.48
CA ARG A 43 -21.11 2.88 0.42
C ARG A 43 -20.22 2.00 -0.44
N ARG A 44 -19.36 2.60 -1.28
CA ARG A 44 -18.34 1.89 -2.06
C ARG A 44 -16.96 2.38 -1.64
N MET A 45 -16.03 1.45 -1.46
CA MET A 45 -14.64 1.74 -1.14
C MET A 45 -13.74 0.86 -1.98
N THR A 46 -12.67 1.43 -2.53
CA THR A 46 -11.66 0.70 -3.28
C THR A 46 -10.34 0.76 -2.51
N LEU A 47 -9.86 -0.40 -2.08
CA LEU A 47 -8.51 -0.53 -1.53
C LEU A 47 -7.54 -0.75 -2.68
N VAL A 48 -6.53 0.12 -2.79
CA VAL A 48 -5.43 -0.07 -3.74
C VAL A 48 -4.22 -0.57 -2.96
N ASP A 49 -3.86 -1.84 -3.14
CA ASP A 49 -2.60 -2.36 -2.65
C ASP A 49 -1.50 -2.04 -3.66
N LEU A 50 -0.46 -1.41 -3.15
CA LEU A 50 0.64 -0.85 -3.93
C LEU A 50 1.92 -1.61 -3.52
N PRO A 51 2.86 -1.84 -4.46
CA PRO A 51 4.12 -2.53 -4.17
C PRO A 51 4.80 -1.99 -2.91
N GLY A 52 5.53 -2.85 -2.19
CA GLY A 52 6.38 -2.39 -1.10
C GLY A 52 7.67 -1.78 -1.65
N THR A 53 8.17 -0.73 -1.01
CA THR A 53 9.46 -0.11 -1.36
C THR A 53 10.63 -0.82 -0.68
N GLY A 54 11.81 -0.78 -1.30
CA GLY A 54 13.06 -1.32 -0.73
C GLY A 54 13.37 -2.76 -1.13
N GLU A 55 12.90 -3.22 -2.29
CA GLU A 55 13.32 -4.51 -2.88
C GLU A 55 14.67 -4.38 -3.60
N THR A 56 14.74 -3.54 -4.64
CA THR A 56 16.00 -3.14 -5.31
C THR A 56 15.87 -1.73 -5.87
N PRO A 57 16.97 -0.99 -6.10
CA PRO A 57 16.92 0.38 -6.62
C PRO A 57 16.19 0.52 -7.97
N GLN A 58 16.32 -0.48 -8.85
CA GLN A 58 15.66 -0.49 -10.15
C GLN A 58 14.14 -0.61 -10.01
N HIS A 59 13.67 -1.53 -9.16
CA HIS A 59 12.23 -1.70 -8.91
C HIS A 59 11.65 -0.50 -8.16
N ASP A 60 12.39 0.09 -7.22
CA ASP A 60 11.94 1.29 -6.52
C ASP A 60 11.68 2.47 -7.49
N GLN A 61 12.43 2.58 -8.58
CA GLN A 61 12.21 3.59 -9.61
C GLN A 61 10.92 3.31 -10.42
N GLU A 62 10.67 2.06 -10.79
CA GLU A 62 9.42 1.64 -11.44
C GLU A 62 8.20 1.88 -10.53
N TYR A 63 8.35 1.61 -9.23
CA TYR A 63 7.29 1.83 -8.25
C TYR A 63 6.98 3.30 -8.07
N ARG A 64 7.99 4.18 -8.05
CA ARG A 64 7.76 5.63 -8.00
C ARG A 64 6.94 6.13 -9.19
N ALA A 65 7.26 5.69 -10.40
CA ALA A 65 6.49 6.05 -11.59
C ALA A 65 5.03 5.57 -11.50
N LEU A 66 4.81 4.35 -10.99
CA LEU A 66 3.47 3.82 -10.72
C LEU A 66 2.73 4.66 -9.67
N TYR A 67 3.40 5.07 -8.60
CA TYR A 67 2.80 5.89 -7.55
C TYR A 67 2.41 7.26 -8.07
N SER A 68 3.29 7.96 -8.80
CA SER A 68 2.98 9.28 -9.38
C SER A 68 1.73 9.25 -10.27
N GLN A 69 1.47 8.15 -10.97
CA GLN A 69 0.27 7.98 -11.79
C GLN A 69 -0.99 7.74 -10.96
N LEU A 70 -0.88 7.01 -9.85
CA LEU A 70 -2.02 6.59 -9.05
C LEU A 70 -2.39 7.59 -7.96
N LEU A 71 -1.42 8.34 -7.42
CA LEU A 71 -1.64 9.31 -6.34
C LEU A 71 -2.79 10.29 -6.62
N PRO A 72 -2.93 10.87 -7.83
CA PRO A 72 -4.05 11.76 -8.13
C PRO A 72 -5.44 11.11 -8.05
N GLU A 73 -5.53 9.77 -8.10
CA GLU A 73 -6.78 9.03 -7.99
C GLU A 73 -7.11 8.58 -6.55
N LEU A 74 -6.19 8.75 -5.60
CA LEU A 74 -6.34 8.24 -4.23
C LEU A 74 -6.95 9.28 -3.30
N ASP A 75 -8.04 8.93 -2.62
CA ASP A 75 -8.67 9.81 -1.62
C ASP A 75 -7.98 9.75 -0.25
N LEU A 76 -7.34 8.62 0.09
CA LEU A 76 -6.71 8.38 1.39
C LEU A 76 -5.55 7.40 1.26
N ILE A 77 -4.40 7.76 1.82
CA ILE A 77 -3.24 6.89 1.89
C ILE A 77 -3.05 6.42 3.33
N ILE A 78 -3.09 5.10 3.53
CA ILE A 78 -2.75 4.47 4.81
C ILE A 78 -1.34 3.90 4.71
N TRP A 79 -0.41 4.51 5.45
CA TRP A 79 0.97 4.05 5.55
C TRP A 79 1.18 3.28 6.87
N ILE A 80 1.56 2.01 6.78
CA ILE A 80 1.74 1.14 7.96
C ILE A 80 3.22 0.98 8.26
N LEU A 81 3.63 1.44 9.45
CA LEU A 81 4.97 1.28 9.99
C LEU A 81 4.98 0.20 11.06
N ARG A 82 6.03 -0.62 11.07
CA ARG A 82 6.30 -1.54 12.16
C ARG A 82 6.91 -0.78 13.34
N ALA A 83 6.33 -0.96 14.52
CA ALA A 83 6.80 -0.32 15.76
C ALA A 83 8.11 -0.93 16.29
N ASP A 84 8.45 -2.17 15.88
CA ASP A 84 9.63 -2.91 16.33
C ASP A 84 10.83 -2.80 15.37
N GLU A 85 10.62 -2.20 14.20
CA GLU A 85 11.66 -2.01 13.19
C GLU A 85 12.49 -0.77 13.48
N ARG A 86 13.82 -0.83 13.39
CA ARG A 86 14.70 0.34 13.61
C ARG A 86 15.24 0.95 12.31
N ALA A 87 14.99 0.30 11.17
CA ALA A 87 15.53 0.66 9.87
C ALA A 87 14.53 1.50 9.06
N TYR A 88 14.22 2.70 9.54
CA TYR A 88 13.22 3.60 8.93
C TYR A 88 13.72 4.44 7.74
N ALA A 89 14.97 4.30 7.32
CA ALA A 89 15.55 5.16 6.28
C ALA A 89 14.76 5.09 4.96
N ALA A 90 14.34 3.89 4.55
CA ALA A 90 13.52 3.70 3.36
C ALA A 90 12.10 4.26 3.53
N ASP A 91 11.50 4.09 4.71
CA ASP A 91 10.17 4.62 5.03
C ASP A 91 10.16 6.15 5.02
N ILE A 92 11.18 6.79 5.62
CA ILE A 92 11.32 8.25 5.65
C ILE A 92 11.50 8.79 4.22
N ALA A 93 12.39 8.19 3.43
CA ALA A 93 12.62 8.61 2.05
C ALA A 93 11.35 8.49 1.19
N MET A 94 10.58 7.43 1.40
CA MET A 94 9.34 7.21 0.67
C MET A 94 8.22 8.15 1.13
N HIS A 95 8.11 8.42 2.43
CA HIS A 95 7.20 9.43 2.95
C HIS A 95 7.48 10.83 2.38
N GLN A 96 8.76 11.22 2.31
CA GLN A 96 9.18 12.49 1.68
C GLN A 96 8.83 12.54 0.19
N PHE A 97 9.01 11.43 -0.54
CA PHE A 97 8.60 11.34 -1.93
C PHE A 97 7.10 11.56 -2.10
N LEU A 98 6.25 10.89 -1.29
CA LEU A 98 4.80 11.04 -1.36
C LEU A 98 4.35 12.49 -1.14
N LEU A 99 4.93 13.17 -0.13
CA LEU A 99 4.63 14.58 0.13
C LEU A 99 5.00 15.50 -1.04
N ASN A 100 6.11 15.21 -1.73
CA ASN A 100 6.53 16.00 -2.89
C ASN A 100 5.62 15.79 -4.11
N GLU A 101 4.98 14.62 -4.22
CA GLU A 101 4.01 14.30 -5.28
C GLU A 101 2.60 14.82 -4.97
N GLY A 102 2.40 15.50 -3.83
CA GLY A 102 1.12 16.12 -3.45
C GLY A 102 0.15 15.21 -2.72
N ALA A 103 0.65 14.14 -2.09
CA ALA A 103 -0.12 13.28 -1.18
C ALA A 103 -0.52 13.97 0.13
#